data_AF-A0A8I0N6U4-F1
#
_entry.id   AF-A0A8I0N6U4-F1
#
_cell.length_a   1.000
_cell.length_b   1.000
_cell.length_c   1.000
_cell.angle_alpha   90.00
_cell.angle_beta   90.00
_cell.angle_gamma   90.00
#
_symmetry.space_group_name_H-M   'P 1'
#
loop_
_entity.id
_entity.type
_entity.pdbx_description
1 polymer ?
#
loop_
_entity_poly.entity_id
_entity_poly.type
_entity_poly.pdbx_seq_one_letter_code
_entity_poly.pdbx_strand_id
1 'polypeptide(L)'
;MPIDLSISRAIDRSLKKAKELKSAKLDLRDLNIRQDCEIDIGEVVNSLVLSMDKVMNAVWNSHVRDKNRKPDIYFPCEALAEKYIARLQRYRLEHLGDVDPELEQIISQIQPFVAGDTCWWKQLKDIAAIRHERYPQIINPRVSRGVRVGAGQNLYVEHMIVSGGVVNFKGLAWDQATGRAQQVRVDLIEEMQAELSDNNQDPFDFVLMASQNVYSTAKRIGVHL
;
A
#
# COMPACT_ATOMS: atom_id res chain seq x y z
N MET A 1 -9.31 7.20 -22.87
CA MET A 1 -10.12 7.49 -21.67
C MET A 1 -9.22 8.12 -20.63
N PRO A 2 -9.50 9.38 -20.22
CA PRO A 2 -8.71 10.03 -19.17
C PRO A 2 -8.72 9.17 -17.91
N ILE A 3 -7.63 9.22 -17.14
CA ILE A 3 -7.54 8.57 -15.83
C ILE A 3 -8.84 8.81 -15.06
N ASP A 4 -9.40 7.74 -14.52
CA ASP A 4 -10.59 7.79 -13.68
C ASP A 4 -10.42 8.91 -12.63
N LEU A 5 -11.38 9.83 -12.60
CA LEU A 5 -11.44 10.95 -11.67
C LEU A 5 -11.26 10.50 -10.21
N SER A 6 -11.65 9.25 -9.91
CA SER A 6 -11.46 8.63 -8.60
C SER A 6 -9.98 8.40 -8.24
N ILE A 7 -9.14 8.03 -9.21
CA ILE A 7 -7.69 7.83 -9.06
C ILE A 7 -7.01 9.19 -8.88
N SER A 8 -7.34 10.15 -9.75
CA SER A 8 -6.80 11.51 -9.70
C SER A 8 -7.04 12.17 -8.33
N ARG A 9 -8.28 12.11 -7.83
CA ARG A 9 -8.65 12.64 -6.50
C ARG A 9 -7.93 11.93 -5.34
N ALA A 10 -7.62 10.63 -5.46
CA ALA A 10 -6.90 9.90 -4.42
C ALA A 10 -5.44 10.36 -4.31
N ILE A 11 -4.79 10.56 -5.47
CA ILE A 11 -3.43 11.07 -5.53
C ILE A 11 -3.38 12.53 -5.03
N ASP A 12 -4.33 13.37 -5.41
CA ASP A 12 -4.40 14.77 -4.94
C ASP A 12 -4.55 14.87 -3.41
N ARG A 13 -5.40 14.03 -2.81
CA ARG A 13 -5.55 13.97 -1.34
C ARG A 13 -4.26 13.54 -0.66
N SER A 14 -3.57 12.55 -1.23
CA SER A 14 -2.29 12.05 -0.72
C SER A 14 -1.23 13.15 -0.76
N LEU A 15 -1.13 13.87 -1.88
CA LEU A 15 -0.23 15.01 -2.04
C LEU A 15 -0.54 16.17 -1.07
N LYS A 16 -1.83 16.46 -0.84
CA LYS A 16 -2.24 17.49 0.11
C LYS A 16 -1.85 17.13 1.53
N LYS A 17 -2.19 15.92 1.99
CA LYS A 17 -1.85 15.42 3.34
C LYS A 17 -0.34 15.37 3.55
N ALA A 18 0.44 14.97 2.54
CA ALA A 18 1.90 14.99 2.59
C ALA A 18 2.47 16.40 2.84
N LYS A 19 1.93 17.42 2.15
CA LYS A 19 2.31 18.82 2.36
C LYS A 19 1.95 19.31 3.77
N GLU A 20 0.77 18.95 4.25
CA GLU A 20 0.30 19.30 5.60
C GLU A 20 1.24 18.72 6.67
N LEU A 21 1.55 17.43 6.58
CA LEU A 21 2.46 16.75 7.50
C LEU A 21 3.85 17.41 7.52
N LYS A 22 4.41 17.71 6.34
CA LYS A 22 5.70 18.43 6.25
C LYS A 22 5.64 19.84 6.87
N SER A 23 4.52 20.53 6.71
CA SER A 23 4.35 21.89 7.24
C SER A 23 4.11 21.95 8.76
N ALA A 24 3.66 20.84 9.36
CA ALA A 24 3.22 20.79 10.75
C ALA A 24 4.37 20.86 11.77
N LYS A 25 5.63 20.65 11.35
CA LYS A 25 6.84 20.72 12.22
C LYS A 25 6.68 19.91 13.52
N LEU A 26 6.19 18.68 13.40
CA LEU A 26 5.88 17.81 14.52
C LEU A 26 7.16 17.33 15.24
N ASP A 27 7.13 17.31 16.58
CA ASP A 27 8.23 16.78 17.38
C ASP A 27 8.11 15.26 17.51
N LEU A 28 8.86 14.54 16.68
CA LEU A 28 8.88 13.07 16.63
C LEU A 28 9.55 12.43 17.85
N ARG A 29 10.08 13.22 18.81
CA ARG A 29 10.59 12.71 20.09
C ARG A 29 9.45 12.32 21.05
N ASP A 30 8.27 12.89 20.87
CA ASP A 30 7.06 12.46 21.57
C ASP A 30 6.53 11.17 20.95
N LEU A 31 6.40 10.13 21.78
CA LEU A 31 5.99 8.80 21.34
C LEU A 31 4.57 8.76 20.78
N ASN A 32 3.64 9.55 21.32
CA ASN A 32 2.26 9.57 20.83
C ASN A 32 2.18 10.29 19.48
N ILE A 33 2.86 11.45 19.37
CA ILE A 33 2.96 12.20 18.11
C ILE A 33 3.61 11.34 17.03
N ARG A 34 4.66 10.59 17.38
CA ARG A 34 5.32 9.67 16.47
C ARG A 34 4.40 8.56 15.98
N GLN A 35 3.64 7.91 16.87
CA GLN A 35 2.71 6.85 16.48
C GLN A 35 1.59 7.36 15.56
N ASP A 36 1.02 8.53 15.88
CA ASP A 36 0.01 9.16 15.03
C ASP A 36 0.58 9.52 13.65
N CYS A 37 1.83 10.02 13.61
CA CYS A 37 2.53 10.28 12.35
C CYS A 37 2.76 9.00 11.54
N GLU A 38 3.18 7.91 12.18
CA GLU A 38 3.39 6.63 11.50
C GLU A 38 2.09 6.10 10.87
N ILE A 39 0.94 6.29 11.54
CA ILE A 39 -0.38 5.96 10.99
C ILE A 39 -0.69 6.84 9.77
N ASP A 40 -0.60 8.16 9.91
CA ASP A 40 -0.89 9.12 8.84
C ASP A 40 -0.02 8.90 7.60
N ILE A 41 1.28 8.68 7.81
CA ILE A 41 2.24 8.34 6.74
C ILE A 41 1.84 7.02 6.08
N GLY A 42 1.51 6.02 6.88
CA GLY A 42 1.03 4.73 6.39
C GLY A 42 -0.20 4.88 5.49
N GLU A 43 -1.19 5.67 5.90
CA GLU A 43 -2.39 5.93 5.08
C GLU A 43 -2.07 6.56 3.73
N VAL A 44 -1.19 7.57 3.72
CA VAL A 44 -0.75 8.22 2.47
C VAL A 44 -0.07 7.19 1.56
N VAL A 45 0.87 6.41 2.09
CA VAL A 45 1.60 5.37 1.33
C VAL A 45 0.63 4.37 0.69
N ASN A 46 -0.35 3.86 1.45
CA ASN A 46 -1.32 2.91 0.91
C ASN A 46 -2.18 3.51 -0.20
N SER A 47 -2.60 4.76 -0.02
CA SER A 47 -3.40 5.44 -1.04
C SER A 47 -2.63 5.59 -2.37
N LEU A 48 -1.33 5.88 -2.28
CA LEU A 48 -0.45 5.99 -3.45
C LEU A 48 -0.29 4.65 -4.18
N VAL A 49 -0.09 3.54 -3.46
CA VAL A 49 0.05 2.21 -4.10
C VAL A 49 -1.25 1.76 -4.74
N LEU A 50 -2.37 1.87 -4.03
CA LEU A 50 -3.69 1.54 -4.59
C LEU A 50 -3.98 2.36 -5.85
N SER A 51 -3.48 3.59 -5.93
CA SER A 51 -3.61 4.42 -7.12
C SER A 51 -2.78 3.86 -8.28
N MET A 52 -1.56 3.40 -8.03
CA MET A 52 -0.71 2.74 -9.05
C MET A 52 -1.27 1.40 -9.53
N ASP A 53 -1.81 0.59 -8.64
CA ASP A 53 -2.49 -0.66 -9.01
C ASP A 53 -3.70 -0.36 -9.89
N LYS A 54 -4.52 0.63 -9.54
CA LYS A 54 -5.66 1.04 -10.38
C LYS A 54 -5.22 1.51 -11.77
N VAL A 55 -4.12 2.26 -11.85
CA VAL A 55 -3.54 2.66 -13.15
C VAL A 55 -3.16 1.43 -13.97
N MET A 56 -2.48 0.44 -13.38
CA MET A 56 -2.10 -0.77 -14.10
C MET A 56 -3.28 -1.67 -14.46
N ASN A 57 -4.33 -1.68 -13.66
CA ASN A 57 -5.58 -2.34 -14.02
C ASN A 57 -6.28 -1.66 -15.19
N ALA A 58 -6.21 -0.33 -15.30
CA ALA A 58 -6.67 0.37 -16.48
C ALA A 58 -5.84 -0.01 -17.72
N VAL A 59 -4.51 -0.03 -17.61
CA VAL A 59 -3.61 -0.50 -18.68
C VAL A 59 -3.97 -1.92 -19.12
N TRP A 60 -4.13 -2.84 -18.17
CA TRP A 60 -4.48 -4.22 -18.43
C TRP A 60 -5.85 -4.34 -19.12
N ASN A 61 -6.87 -3.64 -18.64
CA ASN A 61 -8.21 -3.64 -19.25
C ASN A 61 -8.20 -3.12 -20.70
N SER A 62 -7.31 -2.17 -21.02
CA SER A 62 -7.18 -1.62 -22.37
C SER A 62 -6.48 -2.58 -23.33
N HIS A 63 -5.54 -3.38 -22.85
CA HIS A 63 -4.63 -4.17 -23.69
C HIS A 63 -4.89 -5.68 -23.65
N VAL A 64 -5.60 -6.18 -22.63
CA VAL A 64 -5.89 -7.60 -22.44
C VAL A 64 -7.40 -7.84 -22.55
N ARG A 65 -7.80 -8.69 -23.51
CA ARG A 65 -9.23 -8.94 -23.84
C ARG A 65 -9.93 -10.00 -22.97
N ASP A 66 -9.24 -10.57 -21.97
CA ASP A 66 -9.75 -11.69 -21.17
C ASP A 66 -10.67 -11.21 -20.05
N LYS A 67 -11.99 -11.34 -20.25
CA LYS A 67 -13.01 -10.88 -19.28
C LYS A 67 -13.25 -11.83 -18.10
N ASN A 68 -12.66 -13.02 -18.10
CA ASN A 68 -13.00 -14.07 -17.13
C ASN A 68 -12.06 -14.12 -15.92
N ARG A 69 -10.98 -13.31 -15.91
CA ARG A 69 -9.98 -13.31 -14.84
C ARG A 69 -10.06 -12.02 -14.04
N LYS A 70 -10.01 -12.12 -12.70
CA LYS A 70 -10.04 -10.96 -11.82
C LYS A 70 -8.84 -10.03 -12.10
N PRO A 71 -9.06 -8.71 -12.22
CA PRO A 71 -8.05 -7.71 -12.53
C PRO A 71 -7.37 -7.25 -11.23
N ASP A 72 -6.82 -8.16 -10.43
CA ASP A 72 -5.97 -7.72 -9.31
C ASP A 72 -4.53 -7.63 -9.84
N ILE A 73 -4.33 -6.75 -10.84
CA ILE A 73 -3.01 -6.47 -11.43
C ILE A 73 -2.33 -5.42 -10.58
N TYR A 74 -1.25 -5.83 -9.94
CA TYR A 74 -0.41 -4.96 -9.13
C TYR A 74 0.65 -4.28 -10.00
N PHE A 75 1.07 -3.08 -9.61
CA PHE A 75 2.12 -2.38 -10.32
C PHE A 75 3.41 -3.23 -10.38
N PRO A 76 3.97 -3.51 -11.57
CA PRO A 76 5.08 -4.44 -11.73
C PRO A 76 6.41 -3.77 -11.38
N CYS A 77 6.58 -3.27 -10.16
CA CYS A 77 7.85 -2.68 -9.71
C CYS A 77 8.83 -3.81 -9.33
N GLU A 78 9.84 -4.06 -10.14
CA GLU A 78 10.81 -5.14 -9.94
C GLU A 78 12.24 -4.62 -9.98
N ALA A 79 13.10 -5.17 -9.11
CA ALA A 79 14.51 -4.76 -9.01
C ALA A 79 15.39 -5.30 -10.15
N LEU A 80 14.92 -6.33 -10.87
CA LEU A 80 15.64 -6.97 -11.95
C LEU A 80 14.79 -6.93 -13.22
N ALA A 81 15.39 -6.58 -14.34
CA ALA A 81 14.72 -6.52 -15.64
C ALA A 81 14.07 -7.85 -16.02
N GLU A 82 14.73 -8.98 -15.74
CA GLU A 82 14.19 -10.32 -15.98
C GLU A 82 12.91 -10.59 -15.17
N LYS A 83 12.88 -10.15 -13.90
CA LYS A 83 11.70 -10.29 -13.04
C LYS A 83 10.56 -9.39 -13.51
N TYR A 84 10.89 -8.17 -13.96
CA TYR A 84 9.93 -7.26 -14.57
C TYR A 84 9.26 -7.90 -15.80
N ILE A 85 10.06 -8.42 -16.74
CA ILE A 85 9.57 -9.09 -17.95
C ILE A 85 8.71 -10.31 -17.59
N ALA A 86 9.16 -11.16 -16.66
CA ALA A 86 8.40 -12.31 -16.20
C ALA A 86 7.05 -11.91 -15.57
N ARG A 87 7.00 -10.76 -14.87
CA ARG A 87 5.77 -10.23 -14.27
C ARG A 87 4.82 -9.67 -15.34
N LEU A 88 5.33 -8.99 -16.36
CA LEU A 88 4.53 -8.58 -17.53
C LEU A 88 3.94 -9.80 -18.25
N GLN A 89 4.74 -10.83 -18.51
CA GLN A 89 4.26 -12.11 -19.09
C GLN A 89 3.15 -12.74 -18.25
N ARG A 90 3.30 -12.77 -16.92
CA ARG A 90 2.26 -13.27 -16.00
C ARG A 90 0.95 -12.49 -16.14
N TYR A 91 1.04 -11.20 -16.42
CA TYR A 91 -0.11 -10.31 -16.64
C TYR A 91 -0.58 -10.26 -18.11
N ARG A 92 0.05 -11.02 -19.02
CA ARG A 92 -0.23 -11.00 -20.47
C ARG A 92 0.04 -9.64 -21.14
N LEU A 93 1.02 -8.93 -20.61
CA LEU A 93 1.50 -7.64 -21.10
C LEU A 93 2.90 -7.76 -21.73
N GLU A 94 3.34 -8.96 -22.10
CA GLU A 94 4.67 -9.17 -22.72
C GLU A 94 4.84 -8.43 -24.04
N HIS A 95 3.74 -8.18 -24.76
CA HIS A 95 3.71 -7.45 -26.02
C HIS A 95 3.39 -5.96 -25.82
N LEU A 96 3.42 -5.45 -24.57
CA LEU A 96 3.12 -4.04 -24.32
C LEU A 96 4.06 -3.12 -25.10
N GLY A 97 5.35 -3.48 -25.21
CA GLY A 97 6.30 -2.71 -26.03
C GLY A 97 6.00 -2.73 -27.53
N ASP A 98 5.33 -3.77 -28.03
CA ASP A 98 4.95 -3.88 -29.45
C ASP A 98 3.69 -3.04 -29.76
N VAL A 99 2.79 -2.90 -28.79
CA VAL A 99 1.47 -2.27 -28.96
C VAL A 99 1.47 -0.81 -28.49
N ASP A 100 2.22 -0.50 -27.42
CA ASP A 100 2.35 0.82 -26.82
C ASP A 100 3.79 1.00 -26.24
N PRO A 101 4.79 1.23 -27.11
CA PRO A 101 6.19 1.36 -26.70
C PRO A 101 6.44 2.56 -25.78
N GLU A 102 5.64 3.62 -25.90
CA GLU A 102 5.77 4.80 -25.04
C GLU A 102 5.31 4.48 -23.61
N LEU A 103 4.21 3.75 -23.47
CA LEU A 103 3.74 3.28 -22.16
C LEU A 103 4.69 2.26 -21.53
N GLU A 104 5.22 1.30 -22.30
CA GLU A 104 6.24 0.36 -21.83
C GLU A 104 7.48 1.11 -21.34
N GLN A 105 7.95 2.08 -22.11
CA GLN A 105 9.08 2.93 -21.73
C GLN A 105 8.80 3.71 -20.44
N ILE A 106 7.61 4.28 -20.27
CA ILE A 106 7.24 4.99 -19.04
C ILE A 106 7.28 4.03 -17.85
N ILE A 107 6.64 2.86 -17.95
CA ILE A 107 6.59 1.87 -16.86
C ILE A 107 8.00 1.33 -16.55
N SER A 108 8.82 1.12 -17.57
CA SER A 108 10.22 0.65 -17.50
C SER A 108 11.15 1.68 -16.86
N GLN A 109 11.02 2.96 -17.20
CA GLN A 109 11.81 4.07 -16.60
C GLN A 109 11.56 4.25 -15.10
N ILE A 110 10.40 3.81 -14.62
CA ILE A 110 10.03 3.88 -13.21
C ILE A 110 10.60 2.69 -12.41
N GLN A 111 11.11 1.67 -13.10
CA GLN A 111 11.67 0.48 -12.47
C GLN A 111 13.01 0.80 -11.80
N PRO A 112 13.26 0.24 -10.61
CA PRO A 112 14.52 0.40 -9.91
C PRO A 112 15.59 -0.56 -10.44
N PHE A 113 15.89 -0.55 -11.74
CA PHE A 113 16.89 -1.44 -12.34
C PHE A 113 18.35 -1.11 -11.97
N VAL A 114 18.57 -0.30 -10.93
CA VAL A 114 19.89 0.15 -10.47
C VAL A 114 20.27 -0.60 -9.19
N ALA A 115 21.47 -1.18 -9.17
CA ALA A 115 22.06 -1.74 -7.97
C ALA A 115 22.48 -0.60 -7.02
N GLY A 116 21.83 -0.50 -5.86
CA GLY A 116 22.35 0.30 -4.74
C GLY A 116 21.31 1.16 -4.05
N ASP A 117 20.49 1.90 -4.80
CA ASP A 117 19.51 2.80 -4.18
C ASP A 117 18.11 2.17 -4.18
N THR A 118 17.56 1.97 -2.99
CA THR A 118 16.13 1.69 -2.82
C THR A 118 15.33 2.85 -3.40
N CYS A 119 14.87 2.69 -4.64
CA CYS A 119 13.84 3.56 -5.19
C CYS A 119 12.63 3.53 -4.27
N TRP A 120 12.17 4.70 -3.86
CA TRP A 120 11.05 4.91 -2.95
C TRP A 120 9.75 4.18 -3.39
N TRP A 121 9.55 3.90 -4.68
CA TRP A 121 8.46 3.04 -5.18
C TRP A 121 8.51 1.61 -4.65
N LYS A 122 9.73 1.10 -4.46
CA LYS A 122 9.99 -0.22 -3.86
C LYS A 122 9.58 -0.23 -2.40
N GLN A 123 9.84 0.85 -1.66
CA GLN A 123 9.40 1.00 -0.27
C GLN A 123 7.86 1.13 -0.19
N LEU A 124 7.23 1.87 -1.11
CA LEU A 124 5.77 1.92 -1.21
C LEU A 124 5.17 0.53 -1.52
N LYS A 125 5.71 -0.16 -2.54
CA LYS A 125 5.32 -1.54 -2.88
C LYS A 125 5.51 -2.48 -1.70
N ASP A 126 6.64 -2.45 -1.00
CA ASP A 126 6.92 -3.33 0.13
C ASP A 126 5.91 -3.09 1.27
N ILE A 127 5.58 -1.82 1.58
CA ILE A 127 4.56 -1.45 2.57
C ILE A 127 3.15 -1.93 2.17
N ALA A 128 2.80 -1.87 0.89
CA ALA A 128 1.48 -2.29 0.40
C ALA A 128 1.37 -3.80 0.14
N ALA A 129 2.44 -4.47 -0.29
CA ALA A 129 2.48 -5.89 -0.53
C ALA A 129 2.28 -6.69 0.78
N ILE A 130 2.71 -6.12 1.92
CA ILE A 130 2.35 -6.57 3.27
C ILE A 130 0.84 -6.65 3.49
N ARG A 131 0.07 -5.71 2.93
CA ARG A 131 -1.38 -5.61 3.17
C ARG A 131 -2.23 -6.35 2.14
N HIS A 132 -1.71 -6.60 0.93
CA HIS A 132 -2.50 -7.07 -0.20
C HIS A 132 -2.12 -8.45 -0.76
N GLU A 133 -0.87 -8.90 -0.60
CA GLU A 133 -0.45 -10.23 -1.10
C GLU A 133 -0.32 -11.22 0.06
N ARG A 134 -0.72 -12.48 -0.16
CA ARG A 134 -0.53 -13.56 0.83
C ARG A 134 0.95 -13.86 1.12
N TYR A 135 1.89 -13.35 0.32
CA TYR A 135 3.35 -13.53 0.45
C TYR A 135 4.16 -12.43 -0.27
N PRO A 136 4.42 -11.26 0.34
CA PRO A 136 5.44 -10.33 -0.16
C PRO A 136 6.86 -10.91 0.01
N GLN A 137 7.75 -10.66 -0.95
CA GLN A 137 9.20 -10.79 -0.73
C GLN A 137 9.66 -9.59 0.11
N ILE A 138 9.62 -9.71 1.44
CA ILE A 138 10.08 -8.66 2.34
C ILE A 138 11.60 -8.70 2.42
N ILE A 139 12.25 -7.59 2.05
CA ILE A 139 13.71 -7.49 2.02
C ILE A 139 14.29 -7.40 3.44
N ASN A 140 13.54 -6.83 4.41
CA ASN A 140 13.87 -6.79 5.83
C ASN A 140 12.58 -6.90 6.70
N PRO A 141 12.13 -8.12 7.05
CA PRO A 141 10.90 -8.32 7.80
C PRO A 141 11.08 -8.01 9.29
N ARG A 142 10.28 -7.08 9.82
CA ARG A 142 10.07 -6.94 11.27
C ARG A 142 8.75 -7.61 11.62
N VAL A 143 8.77 -8.59 12.52
CA VAL A 143 7.54 -9.22 13.01
C VAL A 143 7.01 -8.42 14.19
N SER A 144 5.89 -7.73 13.97
CA SER A 144 5.08 -7.18 15.05
C SER A 144 4.15 -8.27 15.57
N ARG A 145 4.05 -8.39 16.89
CA ARG A 145 3.12 -9.30 17.55
C ARG A 145 2.02 -8.48 18.19
N GLY A 146 0.79 -8.72 17.77
CA GLY A 146 -0.40 -8.06 18.27
C GLY A 146 -1.41 -9.05 18.82
N VAL A 147 -2.38 -8.51 19.54
CA VAL A 147 -3.57 -9.24 19.97
C VAL A 147 -4.75 -8.66 19.21
N ARG A 148 -5.40 -9.47 18.38
CA ARG A 148 -6.64 -9.09 17.69
C ARG A 148 -7.83 -9.54 18.53
N VAL A 149 -8.77 -8.64 18.78
CA VAL A 149 -9.99 -8.90 19.53
C VAL A 149 -11.19 -8.75 18.60
N GLY A 150 -12.05 -9.77 18.51
CA GLY A 150 -13.34 -9.67 17.80
C GLY A 150 -13.35 -10.02 16.30
N ALA A 151 -12.37 -10.77 15.78
CA ALA A 151 -12.31 -11.08 14.36
C ALA A 151 -13.57 -11.83 13.85
N GLY A 152 -14.29 -11.25 12.89
CA GLY A 152 -15.55 -11.79 12.37
C GLY A 152 -16.75 -11.65 13.31
N GLN A 153 -16.64 -10.78 14.32
CA GLN A 153 -17.66 -10.54 15.32
C GLN A 153 -18.08 -9.07 15.32
N ASN A 154 -19.35 -8.81 15.61
CA ASN A 154 -19.80 -7.49 16.03
C ASN A 154 -19.64 -7.41 17.55
N LEU A 155 -19.03 -6.33 18.03
CA LEU A 155 -18.75 -6.12 19.45
C LEU A 155 -19.50 -4.90 19.96
N TYR A 156 -20.22 -5.06 21.07
CA TYR A 156 -20.61 -3.95 21.94
C TYR A 156 -19.71 -3.96 23.17
N VAL A 157 -18.87 -2.94 23.29
CA VAL A 157 -17.90 -2.81 24.38
C VAL A 157 -18.40 -1.76 25.36
N GLU A 158 -18.83 -2.17 26.54
CA GLU A 158 -19.15 -1.23 27.63
C GLU A 158 -17.86 -0.71 28.27
N HIS A 159 -16.90 -1.62 28.48
CA HIS A 159 -15.64 -1.32 29.13
C HIS A 159 -14.58 -2.33 28.74
N MET A 160 -13.38 -1.85 28.44
CA MET A 160 -12.23 -2.70 28.13
C MET A 160 -10.97 -2.09 28.76
N ILE A 161 -10.21 -2.89 29.49
CA ILE A 161 -8.90 -2.52 30.04
C ILE A 161 -7.87 -3.54 29.57
N VAL A 162 -6.76 -3.04 29.05
CA VAL A 162 -5.57 -3.85 28.75
C VAL A 162 -4.47 -3.45 29.71
N SER A 163 -4.00 -4.39 30.54
CA SER A 163 -2.92 -4.14 31.50
C SER A 163 -2.08 -5.41 31.69
N GLY A 164 -0.75 -5.28 31.64
CA GLY A 164 0.17 -6.40 31.88
C GLY A 164 -0.03 -7.61 30.94
N GLY A 165 -0.52 -7.39 29.72
CA GLY A 165 -0.83 -8.47 28.78
C GLY A 165 -2.17 -9.17 29.03
N VAL A 166 -2.99 -8.69 29.97
CA VAL A 166 -4.34 -9.20 30.24
C VAL A 166 -5.38 -8.22 29.68
N VAL A 167 -6.35 -8.74 28.94
CA VAL A 167 -7.50 -7.98 28.42
C VAL A 167 -8.71 -8.27 29.30
N ASN A 168 -9.12 -7.29 30.10
CA ASN A 168 -10.37 -7.31 30.85
C ASN A 168 -11.46 -6.67 30.01
N PHE A 169 -12.55 -7.38 29.77
CA PHE A 169 -13.63 -6.96 28.87
C PHE A 169 -15.00 -7.09 29.53
N LYS A 170 -15.83 -6.06 29.38
CA LYS A 170 -17.26 -6.05 29.69
C LYS A 170 -18.04 -5.59 28.47
N GLY A 171 -18.98 -6.43 28.02
CA GLY A 171 -19.76 -6.15 26.84
C GLY A 171 -20.39 -7.41 26.25
N LEU A 172 -20.81 -7.32 24.99
CA LEU A 172 -21.47 -8.38 24.25
C LEU A 172 -20.76 -8.59 22.90
N ALA A 173 -20.74 -9.83 22.43
CA ALA A 173 -20.23 -10.18 21.12
C ALA A 173 -21.21 -11.10 20.40
N TRP A 174 -21.42 -10.86 19.12
CA TRP A 174 -22.23 -11.71 18.27
C TRP A 174 -21.57 -11.94 16.92
N ASP A 175 -21.88 -13.10 16.34
CA ASP A 175 -21.40 -13.47 15.03
C ASP A 175 -21.97 -12.54 13.96
N GLN A 176 -21.10 -12.02 13.09
CA GLN A 176 -21.49 -11.05 12.09
C GLN A 176 -22.45 -11.64 11.04
N ALA A 177 -22.29 -12.94 10.71
CA ALA A 177 -23.09 -13.60 9.69
C ALA A 177 -24.43 -14.12 10.24
N THR A 178 -24.44 -14.61 11.47
CA THR A 178 -25.58 -15.33 12.05
C THR A 178 -26.31 -14.54 13.15
N GLY A 179 -25.73 -13.46 13.65
CA GLY A 179 -26.28 -12.64 14.74
C GLY A 179 -26.32 -13.33 16.11
N ARG A 180 -25.79 -14.56 16.22
CA ARG A 180 -25.82 -15.33 17.47
C ARG A 180 -24.79 -14.80 18.45
N ALA A 181 -25.20 -14.68 19.71
CA ALA A 181 -24.29 -14.36 20.80
C ALA A 181 -23.18 -15.42 20.88
N GLN A 182 -21.93 -14.97 21.01
CA GLN A 182 -20.76 -15.82 21.15
C GLN A 182 -19.72 -15.16 22.05
N GLN A 183 -18.77 -15.93 22.56
CA GLN A 183 -17.65 -15.37 23.31
C GLN A 183 -16.77 -14.51 22.40
N VAL A 184 -16.16 -13.46 22.97
CA VAL A 184 -15.18 -12.62 22.27
C VAL A 184 -13.98 -13.48 21.90
N ARG A 185 -13.60 -13.46 20.62
CA ARG A 185 -12.40 -14.12 20.11
C ARG A 185 -11.19 -13.22 20.32
N VAL A 186 -10.13 -13.81 20.82
CA VAL A 186 -8.84 -13.16 21.04
C VAL A 186 -7.79 -13.99 20.35
N ASP A 187 -7.23 -13.47 19.28
CA ASP A 187 -6.23 -14.14 18.46
C ASP A 187 -4.89 -13.43 18.58
N LEU A 188 -3.81 -14.19 18.73
CA LEU A 188 -2.47 -13.67 18.52
C LEU A 188 -2.26 -13.50 17.02
N ILE A 189 -1.93 -12.28 16.62
CA ILE A 189 -1.59 -11.99 15.24
C ILE A 189 -0.11 -11.66 15.14
N GLU A 190 0.56 -12.30 14.19
CA GLU A 190 1.86 -11.86 13.73
C GLU A 190 1.61 -11.02 12.48
N GLU A 191 2.00 -9.76 12.55
CA GLU A 191 1.96 -8.86 11.42
C GLU A 191 3.41 -8.64 10.95
N MET A 192 3.73 -9.17 9.78
CA MET A 192 5.00 -8.87 9.14
C MET A 192 4.95 -7.43 8.66
N GLN A 193 5.72 -6.57 9.29
CA GLN A 193 5.90 -5.18 8.92
C GLN A 193 7.21 -5.03 8.14
N ALA A 194 7.20 -4.14 7.15
CA ALA A 194 8.43 -3.69 6.52
C ALA A 194 9.07 -2.74 7.51
N GLU A 195 10.33 -3.00 7.85
CA GLU A 195 11.08 -1.99 8.57
C GLU A 195 11.25 -0.80 7.62
N LEU A 196 10.70 0.36 8.00
CA LEU A 196 11.10 1.64 7.41
C LEU A 196 12.56 1.82 7.81
N SER A 197 13.48 1.26 7.01
CA SER A 197 14.90 1.40 7.24
C SER A 197 15.23 2.88 7.09
N ASP A 198 15.64 3.47 8.20
CA ASP A 198 16.03 4.87 8.32
C ASP A 198 17.27 5.10 7.47
N ASN A 199 17.10 5.43 6.19
CA ASN A 199 18.18 5.86 5.30
C ASN A 199 18.65 7.29 5.67
N ASN A 200 18.48 7.71 6.94
CA ASN A 200 18.58 9.10 7.42
C ASN A 200 17.71 10.08 6.61
N GLN A 201 16.60 9.59 6.04
CA GLN A 201 15.67 10.43 5.29
C GLN A 201 14.53 10.89 6.20
N ASP A 202 14.27 12.19 6.19
CA ASP A 202 13.12 12.74 6.89
C ASP A 202 11.81 12.12 6.35
N PRO A 203 10.94 11.58 7.22
CA PRO A 203 9.75 10.84 6.80
C PRO A 203 8.74 11.73 6.07
N PHE A 204 8.70 13.03 6.36
CA PHE A 204 7.80 13.97 5.69
C PHE A 204 8.32 14.34 4.30
N ASP A 205 9.62 14.53 4.17
CA ASP A 205 10.29 14.68 2.87
C ASP A 205 10.08 13.45 2.00
N PHE A 206 10.20 12.27 2.59
CA PHE A 206 9.93 11.00 1.92
C PHE A 206 8.49 10.94 1.37
N VAL A 207 7.47 11.16 2.21
CA VAL A 207 6.07 11.06 1.78
C VAL A 207 5.70 12.12 0.73
N LEU A 208 6.24 13.33 0.86
CA LEU A 208 6.02 14.40 -0.11
C LEU A 208 6.63 14.06 -1.47
N MET A 209 7.90 13.64 -1.49
CA MET A 209 8.59 13.22 -2.71
C MET A 209 7.85 12.06 -3.38
N ALA A 210 7.46 11.04 -2.60
CA ALA A 210 6.70 9.90 -3.10
C ALA A 210 5.37 10.33 -3.75
N SER A 211 4.60 11.19 -3.07
CA SER A 211 3.32 11.70 -3.59
C SER A 211 3.50 12.47 -4.90
N GLN A 212 4.54 13.30 -5.01
CA GLN A 212 4.84 14.08 -6.21
C GLN A 212 5.19 13.19 -7.40
N ASN A 213 5.97 12.14 -7.15
CA ASN A 213 6.40 11.25 -8.21
C ASN A 213 5.29 10.27 -8.63
N VAL A 214 4.39 9.86 -7.72
CA VAL A 214 3.17 9.13 -8.09
C VAL A 214 2.28 9.98 -8.96
N TYR A 215 2.11 11.23 -8.55
CA TYR A 215 1.35 12.20 -9.32
C TYR A 215 1.93 12.40 -10.72
N SER A 216 3.25 12.57 -10.84
CA SER A 216 3.90 12.72 -12.15
C SER A 216 3.79 11.46 -13.00
N THR A 217 3.93 10.28 -12.39
CA THR A 217 3.82 8.98 -13.06
C THR A 217 2.40 8.71 -13.56
N ALA A 218 1.41 8.86 -12.68
CA ALA A 218 0.01 8.76 -13.06
C ALA A 218 -0.32 9.76 -14.16
N LYS A 219 0.17 11.01 -14.07
CA LYS A 219 -0.01 11.98 -15.15
C LYS A 219 0.65 11.54 -16.46
N ARG A 220 1.86 10.98 -16.44
CA ARG A 220 2.56 10.48 -17.64
C ARG A 220 1.84 9.30 -18.28
N ILE A 221 1.44 8.31 -17.49
CA ILE A 221 0.68 7.13 -17.97
C ILE A 221 -0.72 7.56 -18.43
N GLY A 222 -1.32 8.53 -17.74
CA GLY A 222 -2.67 9.03 -17.98
C GLY A 222 -2.85 10.01 -19.12
N VAL A 223 -1.79 10.30 -19.88
CA VAL A 223 -1.85 11.16 -21.07
C VAL A 223 -1.98 10.35 -22.36
N HIS A 224 -1.88 9.02 -22.31
CA HIS A 224 -1.92 8.16 -23.52
C HIS A 224 -3.05 7.11 -23.55
N LEU A 225 -3.91 7.02 -22.51
CA LEU A 225 -5.03 6.08 -22.46
C LEU A 225 -6.37 6.67 -22.92
#